data_AF-G3MIT9-F1
#
_entry.id   AF-G3MIT9-F1
#
_cell.length_a   1.000
_cell.length_b   1.000
_cell.length_c   1.000
_cell.angle_alpha   90.00
_cell.angle_beta   90.00
_cell.angle_gamma   90.00
#
_symmetry.space_group_name_H-M   'P 1'
#
loop_
_entity.id
_entity.type
_entity.pdbx_description
1 polymer ?
#
loop_
_entity_poly.entity_id
_entity_poly.type
_entity_poly.pdbx_seq_one_letter_code
_entity_poly.pdbx_strand_id
1 'polypeptide(L)'
;KAPLHQPSYVDRFIDHYENPRNVGSLNKDDKNVGTGLVGAPACGDVMKLQVTEAMKIKNTDIAKELSLPPVKLHCSMLAEDAIKAALNDYKRKRGEPEAPKGNADASTSSNG
;
A
#
# COMPACT_ATOMS: atom_id res chain seq x y z
N LYS A 1 -10.15 15.45 -33.00
CA LYS A 1 -9.45 15.99 -31.81
C LYS A 1 -10.25 15.56 -30.58
N ALA A 2 -9.88 14.46 -29.93
CA ALA A 2 -10.60 13.96 -28.74
C ALA A 2 -10.36 14.90 -27.55
N PRO A 3 -11.35 15.16 -26.68
CA PRO A 3 -11.14 16.03 -25.54
C PRO A 3 -10.29 15.30 -24.50
N LEU A 4 -9.12 15.86 -24.18
CA LEU A 4 -8.33 15.51 -23.00
C LEU A 4 -9.04 16.06 -21.76
N HIS A 5 -10.21 15.53 -21.42
CA HIS A 5 -10.78 15.74 -20.09
C HIS A 5 -10.23 14.64 -19.18
N GLN A 6 -9.02 14.86 -18.68
CA GLN A 6 -8.52 14.04 -17.57
C GLN A 6 -9.45 14.35 -16.39
N PRO A 7 -10.21 13.36 -15.86
CA PRO A 7 -11.06 13.60 -14.71
C PRO A 7 -10.19 14.20 -13.60
N SER A 8 -10.73 15.23 -12.96
CA SER A 8 -9.99 15.93 -11.92
C SER A 8 -9.57 14.91 -10.85
N TYR A 9 -8.51 15.21 -10.11
CA TYR A 9 -8.09 14.37 -8.99
C TYR A 9 -9.27 14.04 -8.05
N VAL A 10 -10.16 15.02 -7.85
CA VAL A 10 -11.36 14.90 -7.03
C VAL A 10 -12.36 13.91 -7.63
N ASP A 11 -12.62 13.97 -8.94
CA ASP A 11 -13.58 13.04 -9.58
C ASP A 11 -13.09 11.59 -9.51
N ARG A 12 -11.79 11.37 -9.71
CA ARG A 12 -11.18 10.03 -9.56
C ARG A 12 -11.23 9.54 -8.12
N PHE A 13 -11.04 10.44 -7.15
CA PHE A 13 -11.12 10.10 -5.74
C PHE A 13 -12.55 9.73 -5.34
N ILE A 14 -13.54 10.56 -5.70
CA ILE A 14 -14.96 10.31 -5.41
C ILE A 14 -15.40 9.00 -6.05
N ASP A 15 -15.06 8.75 -7.32
CA ASP A 15 -15.35 7.49 -7.99
C ASP A 15 -14.73 6.28 -7.27
N HIS A 16 -13.50 6.39 -6.77
CA HIS A 16 -12.86 5.30 -6.01
C HIS A 16 -13.51 5.08 -4.64
N TYR A 17 -14.08 6.13 -4.05
CA TYR A 17 -14.79 6.06 -2.77
C TYR A 17 -16.20 5.46 -2.94
N GLU A 18 -16.95 5.89 -3.94
CA GLU A 18 -18.32 5.44 -4.20
C GLU A 18 -18.38 4.07 -4.89
N ASN A 19 -17.41 3.76 -5.77
CA ASN A 19 -17.31 2.50 -6.51
C ASN A 19 -16.00 1.77 -6.18
N PRO A 20 -15.85 1.28 -4.93
CA PRO A 20 -14.59 0.75 -4.47
C PRO A 20 -14.28 -0.57 -5.17
N ARG A 21 -13.06 -0.69 -5.68
CA ARG A 21 -12.59 -1.87 -6.41
C ARG A 21 -11.68 -2.69 -5.50
N ASN A 22 -11.75 -4.01 -5.63
CA ASN A 22 -10.86 -4.94 -4.92
C ASN A 22 -10.96 -4.90 -3.38
N VAL A 23 -12.08 -4.42 -2.83
CA VAL A 23 -12.36 -4.52 -1.39
C VAL A 23 -12.66 -5.97 -1.05
N GLY A 24 -11.91 -6.51 -0.09
CA GLY A 24 -12.07 -7.88 0.34
C GLY A 24 -10.87 -8.37 1.12
N SER A 25 -10.69 -9.68 1.17
CA SER A 25 -9.51 -10.30 1.75
C SER A 25 -9.12 -11.51 0.91
N LEU A 26 -7.81 -11.68 0.74
CA LEU A 26 -7.24 -12.86 0.09
C LEU A 26 -6.87 -13.91 1.14
N ASN A 27 -6.69 -15.15 0.71
CA ASN A 27 -6.21 -16.21 1.60
C ASN A 27 -4.79 -15.88 2.07
N LYS A 28 -4.65 -15.55 3.36
CA LYS A 28 -3.37 -15.17 3.97
C LYS A 28 -2.37 -16.33 4.02
N ASP A 29 -2.85 -17.56 3.99
CA ASP A 29 -2.03 -18.77 4.10
C ASP A 29 -1.45 -19.19 2.73
N ASP A 30 -1.92 -18.59 1.64
CA ASP A 30 -1.35 -18.79 0.31
C ASP A 30 0.05 -18.16 0.22
N LYS A 31 1.02 -18.93 -0.23
CA LYS A 31 2.40 -18.48 -0.46
C LYS A 31 2.50 -17.44 -1.57
N ASN A 32 1.51 -17.38 -2.44
CA ASN A 32 1.40 -16.39 -3.51
C ASN A 32 0.75 -15.09 -3.07
N VAL A 33 0.31 -14.97 -1.81
CA VAL A 33 -0.32 -13.78 -1.25
C VAL A 33 0.62 -13.12 -0.26
N GLY A 34 1.01 -11.88 -0.56
CA GLY A 34 1.69 -10.99 0.38
C GLY A 34 0.69 -10.13 1.13
N THR A 35 0.83 -10.00 2.44
CA THR A 35 -0.02 -9.17 3.29
C THR A 35 0.78 -8.07 3.99
N GLY A 36 0.39 -6.82 3.76
CA GLY A 36 0.92 -5.64 4.43
C GLY A 36 -0.15 -4.99 5.30
N LEU A 37 0.13 -4.83 6.59
CA LEU A 37 -0.71 -4.09 7.52
C LEU A 37 0.12 -2.96 8.10
N VAL A 38 -0.29 -1.72 7.84
CA VAL A 38 0.40 -0.51 8.29
C VAL A 38 -0.61 0.50 8.81
N GLY A 39 -0.16 1.42 9.63
CA GLY A 39 -1.00 2.46 10.19
C GLY A 39 -0.62 2.79 11.63
N ALA A 40 -1.16 3.90 12.10
CA ALA A 40 -1.02 4.36 13.46
C ALA A 40 -2.44 4.48 14.04
N PRO A 41 -2.86 3.57 14.93
CA PRO A 41 -4.18 3.63 15.57
C PRO A 41 -4.44 4.97 16.27
N ALA A 42 -3.38 5.62 16.77
CA ALA A 42 -3.45 6.94 17.40
C ALA A 42 -3.85 8.08 16.43
N CYS A 43 -3.58 7.92 15.13
CA CYS A 43 -3.90 8.92 14.09
C CYS A 43 -5.21 8.60 13.35
N GLY A 44 -5.88 7.49 13.67
CA GLY A 44 -7.11 7.06 13.01
C GLY A 44 -6.91 6.38 11.64
N ASP A 45 -5.67 6.25 11.18
CA ASP A 45 -5.35 5.69 9.87
C ASP A 45 -4.77 4.27 9.99
N VAL A 46 -5.47 3.30 9.40
CA VAL A 46 -5.02 1.91 9.28
C VAL A 46 -5.30 1.40 7.87
N MET A 47 -4.29 0.78 7.25
CA MET A 47 -4.38 0.23 5.91
C MET A 47 -3.91 -1.22 5.89
N LYS A 48 -4.77 -2.10 5.34
CA LYS A 48 -4.44 -3.50 5.05
C LYS A 48 -4.45 -3.70 3.54
N LEU A 49 -3.32 -4.14 2.99
CA LEU A 49 -3.16 -4.45 1.58
C LEU A 49 -2.76 -5.92 1.42
N GLN A 50 -3.44 -6.62 0.53
CA GLN A 50 -3.08 -7.98 0.14
C GLN A 50 -2.87 -8.03 -1.36
N VAL A 51 -1.75 -8.61 -1.81
CA VAL A 51 -1.39 -8.70 -3.22
C VAL A 51 -1.05 -10.12 -3.60
N THR A 52 -1.57 -10.57 -4.74
CA THR A 52 -1.13 -11.81 -5.40
C THR A 52 0.07 -11.51 -6.29
N GLU A 53 1.02 -12.45 -6.40
CA GLU A 53 2.16 -12.35 -7.32
C GLU A 53 3.01 -11.08 -7.13
N ALA A 54 3.24 -10.69 -5.87
CA ALA A 54 3.85 -9.41 -5.50
C ALA A 54 5.19 -9.11 -6.24
N MET A 55 5.94 -10.14 -6.65
CA MET A 55 7.18 -10.02 -7.44
C MET A 55 7.01 -9.35 -8.81
N LYS A 56 5.79 -9.25 -9.33
CA LYS A 56 5.53 -8.56 -10.62
C LYS A 56 5.44 -7.04 -10.45
N ILE A 57 5.24 -6.54 -9.23
CA ILE A 57 5.08 -5.11 -8.95
C ILE A 57 6.46 -4.46 -8.86
N LYS A 58 6.71 -3.41 -9.66
CA LYS A 58 7.95 -2.62 -9.60
C LYS A 58 7.72 -1.31 -8.85
N ASN A 59 8.78 -0.79 -8.21
CA ASN A 59 8.74 0.54 -7.59
C ASN A 59 8.32 1.65 -8.57
N THR A 60 8.60 1.49 -9.86
CA THR A 60 8.17 2.42 -10.91
C THR A 60 6.65 2.43 -11.09
N ASP A 61 6.00 1.28 -10.95
CA ASP A 61 4.54 1.17 -11.08
C ASP A 61 3.87 1.81 -9.85
N ILE A 62 4.47 1.60 -8.68
CA ILE A 62 4.05 2.23 -7.41
C ILE A 62 4.18 3.76 -7.51
N ALA A 63 5.33 4.29 -7.91
CA ALA A 63 5.56 5.74 -8.00
C ALA A 63 4.66 6.42 -9.04
N LYS A 64 4.36 5.74 -10.14
CA LYS A 64 3.45 6.24 -11.18
C LYS A 64 2.02 6.36 -10.67
N GLU A 65 1.56 5.38 -9.89
CA GLU A 65 0.22 5.40 -9.30
C GLU A 65 0.12 6.37 -8.11
N LEU A 66 1.19 6.46 -7.30
CA LEU A 66 1.31 7.38 -6.16
C LEU A 66 1.66 8.82 -6.54
N SER A 67 1.60 9.21 -7.83
CA SER A 67 1.88 10.58 -8.31
C SER A 67 0.81 11.57 -7.84
N LEU A 68 0.76 11.78 -6.52
CA LEU A 68 -0.19 12.58 -5.78
C LEU A 68 0.35 14.01 -5.60
N PRO A 69 -0.52 15.02 -5.66
CA PRO A 69 -0.12 16.42 -5.44
C PRO A 69 0.51 16.60 -4.04
N PRO A 70 1.43 17.58 -3.88
CA PRO A 70 2.29 17.71 -2.68
C PRO A 70 1.56 17.74 -1.33
N VAL A 71 0.30 18.19 -1.33
CA VAL A 71 -0.57 18.31 -0.15
C VAL A 71 -1.10 16.96 0.39
N LYS A 72 -0.97 15.85 -0.34
CA LYS A 72 -1.49 14.51 0.04
C LYS A 72 -0.40 13.47 0.34
N LEU A 73 0.85 13.92 0.47
CA LEU A 73 2.06 13.08 0.63
C LEU A 73 2.02 12.13 1.85
N HIS A 74 1.37 12.52 2.95
CA HIS A 74 1.29 11.69 4.17
C HIS A 74 0.47 10.40 3.95
N CYS A 75 -0.62 10.45 3.17
CA CYS A 75 -1.38 9.25 2.81
C CYS A 75 -0.62 8.38 1.80
N SER A 76 0.19 8.99 0.93
CA SER A 76 1.02 8.29 -0.06
C SER A 76 2.08 7.41 0.61
N MET A 77 2.65 7.89 1.71
CA MET A 77 3.64 7.15 2.50
C MET A 77 3.03 5.90 3.13
N LEU A 78 1.83 5.99 3.71
CA LEU A 78 1.12 4.82 4.24
C LEU A 78 0.83 3.78 3.15
N ALA A 79 0.41 4.22 1.96
CA ALA A 79 0.20 3.31 0.84
C ALA A 79 1.51 2.64 0.37
N GLU A 80 2.60 3.39 0.30
CA GLU A 80 3.92 2.87 -0.03
C GLU A 80 4.40 1.83 1.00
N ASP A 81 4.24 2.13 2.29
CA ASP A 81 4.61 1.24 3.38
C ASP A 81 3.77 -0.04 3.38
N ALA A 82 2.47 0.07 3.08
CA ALA A 82 1.58 -1.09 2.93
C ALA A 82 2.08 -2.04 1.83
N ILE A 83 2.48 -1.48 0.68
CA ILE A 83 2.99 -2.26 -0.45
C ILE A 83 4.32 -2.92 -0.11
N LYS A 84 5.26 -2.18 0.51
CA LYS A 84 6.54 -2.73 0.96
C LYS A 84 6.35 -3.86 1.97
N ALA A 85 5.45 -3.67 2.95
CA ALA A 85 5.12 -4.69 3.94
C ALA A 85 4.55 -5.95 3.26
N ALA A 86 3.66 -5.80 2.28
CA ALA A 86 3.09 -6.91 1.54
C ALA A 86 4.13 -7.66 0.69
N LEU A 87 5.05 -6.94 0.04
CA LEU A 87 6.17 -7.53 -0.72
C LEU A 87 7.10 -8.33 0.18
N ASN A 88 7.41 -7.81 1.37
CA ASN A 88 8.27 -8.48 2.34
C ASN A 88 7.60 -9.76 2.89
N ASP A 89 6.31 -9.70 3.21
CA ASP A 89 5.55 -10.89 3.61
C ASP A 89 5.55 -11.98 2.54
N TYR A 90 5.35 -11.59 1.26
CA TYR A 90 5.42 -12.49 0.12
C TYR A 90 6.80 -13.16 -0.01
N LYS A 91 7.89 -12.39 0.06
CA LYS A 91 9.27 -12.91 -0.03
C LYS A 91 9.60 -13.87 1.11
N ARG A 92 9.17 -13.52 2.34
CA ARG A 92 9.34 -14.36 3.54
C ARG A 92 8.66 -15.71 3.39
N LYS A 93 7.45 -15.76 2.84
CA LYS A 93 6.72 -17.02 2.57
C LYS A 93 7.40 -17.93 1.55
N ARG A 94 8.28 -17.37 0.71
CA ARG A 94 9.05 -18.09 -0.32
C ARG A 94 10.49 -18.41 0.09
N GLY A 95 10.93 -17.98 1.26
CA GLY A 95 12.30 -18.23 1.75
C GLY A 95 13.37 -17.35 1.12
N GLU A 96 13.00 -16.21 0.53
CA GLU A 96 13.96 -15.23 0.01
C GLU A 96 14.40 -14.24 1.12
N PRO A 97 15.68 -13.85 1.19
CA PRO A 97 16.18 -12.96 2.22
C PRO A 97 15.53 -11.55 2.11
N GLU A 98 15.13 -11.02 3.27
CA GLU A 98 14.48 -9.71 3.43
C GLU A 98 15.37 -8.59 2.88
N ALA A 99 14.79 -7.63 2.15
CA ALA A 99 15.48 -6.36 1.90
C ALA A 99 15.55 -5.57 3.22
N PRO A 100 16.68 -4.91 3.53
CA PRO A 100 16.85 -4.22 4.81
C PRO A 100 15.78 -3.15 5.00
N LYS A 101 15.14 -3.17 6.18
CA LYS A 101 14.13 -2.19 6.59
C LYS A 101 14.80 -0.83 6.75
N GLY A 102 14.41 0.14 5.93
CA GLY A 102 14.52 1.55 6.30
C GLY A 102 13.55 1.78 7.46
N ASN A 103 14.12 2.12 8.62
CA ASN A 103 13.50 2.40 9.92
C ASN A 103 11.97 2.46 9.94
N ALA A 104 11.37 1.37 10.43
CA ALA A 104 10.03 1.43 10.97
C ALA A 104 10.12 2.07 12.36
N ASP A 105 9.67 3.31 12.48
CA ASP A 105 9.35 3.91 13.77
C ASP A 105 8.10 3.20 14.33
N ALA A 106 8.31 1.98 14.80
CA ALA A 106 7.44 1.37 15.78
C ALA A 106 7.69 2.13 17.08
N SER A 107 6.83 3.12 17.36
CA SER A 107 6.64 3.64 18.71
C SER A 107 5.98 2.57 19.58
N THR A 108 6.73 1.51 19.86
CA THR A 108 6.54 0.67 21.03
C THR A 108 7.30 1.35 22.17
N SER A 109 6.60 2.10 23.00
CA SER A 109 7.04 2.33 24.38
C SER A 109 5.85 2.11 25.31
N SER A 110 5.69 0.85 25.69
CA SER A 110 5.08 0.47 26.95
C SER A 110 6.03 -0.54 27.59
N ASN A 111 6.77 -0.11 28.61
CA ASN A 111 6.98 -0.82 29.88
C ASN A 111 7.95 -0.05 30.77
N GLY A 112 7.48 0.26 31.98
CA GLY A 112 8.15 0.98 33.06
C GLY A 112 7.12 1.54 34.02
#